data_AF-A0A4Z0PF33-F1
#
_entry.id   AF-A0A4Z0PF33-F1
#
_cell.length_a   1.000
_cell.length_b   1.000
_cell.length_c   1.000
_cell.angle_alpha   90.00
_cell.angle_beta   90.00
_cell.angle_gamma   90.00
#
_symmetry.space_group_name_H-M   'P 1'
#
loop_
_entity.id
_entity.type
_entity.pdbx_description
1 polymer ?
#
loop_
_entity_poly.entity_id
_entity_poly.type
_entity_poly.pdbx_seq_one_letter_code
_entity_poly.pdbx_strand_id
1 'polypeptide(L)' 'MDRYSLGPEHALRAHLVLRGALLLPLRWGTFNMAFHSWTESMGRLQAAAALQVPAALLLPRPGQRMDVEDGAYSAEWWR' A
#
# COMPACT_ATOMS: atom_id res chain seq x y z
N MET A 1 -14.23 -10.02 -4.87
CA MET A 1 -14.25 -10.59 -3.50
C MET A 1 -13.96 -9.42 -2.56
N ASP A 2 -14.89 -8.46 -2.42
CA ASP A 2 -14.52 -7.11 -1.93
C ASP A 2 -15.58 -6.52 -0.99
N ARG A 3 -16.26 -7.35 -0.18
CA ARG A 3 -17.36 -6.87 0.66
C ARG A 3 -16.94 -6.02 1.87
N TYR A 4 -15.66 -6.04 2.26
CA TYR A 4 -15.17 -5.39 3.49
C TYR A 4 -13.84 -4.63 3.34
N SER A 5 -13.15 -4.78 2.21
CA SER A 5 -11.90 -4.07 1.90
C SER A 5 -11.76 -3.80 0.41
N LEU A 6 -11.20 -2.63 0.08
CA LEU A 6 -10.93 -2.20 -1.29
C LEU A 6 -9.95 -3.16 -1.99
N GLY A 7 -9.01 -3.74 -1.26
CA GLY A 7 -7.88 -4.47 -1.85
C GLY A 7 -6.87 -3.53 -2.54
N PRO A 8 -5.69 -4.06 -2.94
CA PRO A 8 -4.57 -3.24 -3.39
C PRO A 8 -4.86 -2.38 -4.62
N GLU A 9 -5.45 -2.96 -5.67
CA GLU A 9 -5.64 -2.31 -6.96
C GLU A 9 -6.74 -1.25 -6.90
N HIS A 10 -7.83 -1.51 -6.18
CA HIS A 10 -8.88 -0.50 -6.00
C HIS A 10 -8.44 0.61 -5.06
N ALA A 11 -7.63 0.32 -4.03
CA ALA A 11 -7.06 1.35 -3.17
C ALA A 11 -6.14 2.30 -3.96
N LEU A 12 -5.27 1.74 -4.81
CA LEU A 12 -4.43 2.52 -5.73
C LEU A 12 -5.28 3.35 -6.71
N ARG A 13 -6.31 2.75 -7.32
CA ARG A 13 -7.22 3.48 -8.22
C ARG A 13 -7.93 4.63 -7.51
N ALA A 14 -8.43 4.40 -6.30
CA ALA A 14 -9.08 5.44 -5.50
C ALA A 14 -8.10 6.59 -5.20
N HIS A 15 -6.86 6.28 -4.81
CA HIS A 15 -5.82 7.27 -4.60
C HIS A 15 -5.55 8.13 -5.85
N LEU A 16 -5.46 7.51 -7.04
CA LEU A 16 -5.25 8.21 -8.30
C LEU A 16 -6.45 9.08 -8.69
N VAL A 17 -7.69 8.58 -8.54
CA VAL A 17 -8.91 9.34 -8.81
C VAL A 17 -9.01 10.58 -7.93
N LEU A 18 -8.64 10.45 -6.65
CA LEU A 18 -8.62 11.55 -5.69
C LEU A 18 -7.40 12.48 -5.87
N ARG A 19 -6.48 12.16 -6.80
CA ARG A 19 -5.22 12.89 -7.02
C ARG A 19 -4.40 13.01 -5.74
N GLY A 20 -4.37 11.94 -4.95
CA GLY A 20 -3.58 11.91 -3.72
C GLY A 20 -2.09 12.07 -4.01
N ALA A 21 -1.38 12.73 -3.10
CA ALA A 21 0.06 12.93 -3.23
C ALA A 21 0.86 11.71 -2.77
N LEU A 22 0.51 11.13 -1.60
CA LEU A 22 1.16 9.95 -1.01
C LEU A 22 0.12 8.89 -0.65
N LEU A 23 0.47 7.61 -0.85
CA LEU A 23 -0.37 6.47 -0.47
C LEU A 23 0.29 5.66 0.65
N LEU A 24 -0.29 5.74 1.85
CA LEU A 24 0.03 4.88 2.98
C LEU A 24 -1.01 3.75 3.07
N PRO A 25 -0.68 2.51 2.65
CA PRO A 25 -1.61 1.39 2.77
C PRO A 25 -1.81 0.99 4.23
N LEU A 26 -3.08 0.84 4.62
CA LEU A 26 -3.49 0.40 5.95
C LEU A 26 -4.22 -0.96 5.87
N ARG A 27 -4.41 -1.58 7.04
CA ARG A 27 -5.05 -2.91 7.22
C ARG A 27 -4.29 -4.06 6.55
N TRP A 28 -2.97 -4.03 6.67
CA TRP A 28 -2.05 -5.07 6.23
C TRP A 28 -0.90 -5.26 7.23
N GLY A 29 -0.23 -6.41 7.21
CA GLY A 29 1.05 -6.63 7.89
C GLY A 29 1.01 -6.94 9.39
N THR A 30 -0.18 -7.13 9.99
CA THR A 30 -0.33 -7.35 11.44
C THR A 30 -1.18 -8.57 11.79
N PHE A 31 -2.40 -8.68 11.25
CA PHE A 31 -3.32 -9.78 11.54
C PHE A 31 -3.64 -10.60 10.29
N ASN A 32 -3.77 -11.92 10.45
CA ASN A 32 -4.22 -12.80 9.38
C ASN A 32 -5.75 -12.80 9.30
N MET A 33 -6.30 -12.05 8.35
CA MET A 33 -7.75 -11.89 8.14
C MET A 33 -8.20 -12.27 6.72
N ALA A 34 -7.34 -12.93 5.94
CA ALA A 34 -7.60 -13.29 4.54
C ALA A 34 -6.90 -14.61 4.18
N PHE A 35 -7.39 -15.29 3.14
CA PHE A 35 -6.86 -16.60 2.72
C PHE A 35 -5.57 -16.53 1.90
N HIS A 36 -5.17 -15.35 1.43
CA HIS A 36 -3.95 -15.17 0.65
C HIS A 36 -2.71 -15.03 1.55
N SER A 37 -1.51 -15.18 0.97
CA SER A 37 -0.27 -14.87 1.69
C SER A 37 -0.31 -13.43 2.20
N TRP A 38 0.20 -13.21 3.42
CA TRP A 38 0.23 -11.87 3.99
C TRP A 38 1.08 -10.90 3.14
N THR A 39 2.10 -11.36 2.42
CA THR A 39 2.91 -10.53 1.50
C THR A 39 2.23 -10.24 0.16
N GLU A 40 1.21 -11.01 -0.22
CA GLU A 40 0.59 -10.94 -1.55
C GLU A 40 -0.02 -9.56 -1.83
N SER A 41 -0.69 -8.97 -0.83
CA SER A 41 -1.30 -7.64 -0.98
C SER A 41 -0.28 -6.57 -1.34
N MET A 42 0.91 -6.59 -0.73
CA MET A 42 1.96 -5.61 -1.02
C MET A 42 2.65 -5.89 -2.35
N GLY A 43 2.88 -7.15 -2.69
CA GLY A 43 3.38 -7.50 -4.03
C GLY A 43 2.46 -7.00 -5.13
N ARG A 44 1.15 -7.19 -4.97
CA ARG A 44 0.13 -6.70 -5.90
C ARG A 44 0.06 -5.17 -5.95
N LEU A 45 0.13 -4.49 -4.79
CA LEU A 45 0.16 -3.02 -4.74
C LEU A 45 1.38 -2.45 -5.47
N GLN A 46 2.57 -2.99 -5.19
CA GLN A 46 3.81 -2.54 -5.82
C GLN A 46 3.79 -2.80 -7.34
N ALA A 47 3.31 -3.97 -7.78
CA ALA A 47 3.17 -4.28 -9.20
C ALA A 47 2.19 -3.33 -9.89
N ALA A 48 1.04 -3.04 -9.27
CA ALA A 48 0.06 -2.10 -9.84
C ALA A 48 0.59 -0.66 -9.89
N ALA A 49 1.29 -0.21 -8.84
CA ALA A 49 1.90 1.13 -8.77
C ALA A 49 3.08 1.31 -9.74
N ALA A 50 3.78 0.22 -10.09
CA ALA A 50 4.82 0.27 -11.12
C ALA A 50 4.25 0.50 -12.54
N LEU A 51 3.01 0.08 -12.78
CA LEU A 51 2.34 0.19 -14.10
C LEU A 51 1.57 1.51 -14.28
N GLN A 52 1.14 2.15 -13.19
CA GLN A 52 0.39 3.39 -13.20
C GLN A 52 1.24 4.43 -12.48
N VAL A 53 1.83 5.38 -13.23
CA VAL A 53 2.69 6.53 -12.81
C VAL A 53 3.14 6.43 -11.36
N PRO A 54 4.46 6.32 -11.06
CA PRO A 54 4.96 5.91 -9.74
C PRO A 54 4.19 6.61 -8.61
N ALA A 55 3.15 5.91 -8.12
CA ALA A 55 2.37 6.42 -7.02
C ALA A 55 3.36 6.51 -5.87
N ALA A 56 3.41 7.66 -5.21
CA ALA A 56 4.35 7.86 -4.13
C ALA A 56 3.87 7.02 -2.94
N LEU A 57 4.34 5.77 -2.87
CA LEU A 57 4.00 4.84 -1.81
C LEU A 57 4.81 5.21 -0.57
N LEU A 58 4.13 5.24 0.57
CA LEU A 58 4.73 5.44 1.89
C LEU A 58 4.58 4.13 2.67
N LEU A 59 5.65 3.32 2.72
CA LEU A 59 5.67 1.95 3.25
C LEU A 59 6.68 1.83 4.42
N PRO A 60 6.42 2.48 5.57
CA PRO A 60 7.30 2.41 6.74
C PRO A 60 7.24 1.05 7.43
N ARG A 61 8.27 0.74 8.21
CA ARG A 61 8.25 -0.37 9.18
C ARG A 61 7.18 -0.14 10.25
N PRO A 62 6.61 -1.20 10.86
CA PRO A 62 5.74 -1.06 12.01
C PRO A 62 6.46 -0.26 13.12
N GLY A 63 5.84 0.83 13.57
CA GLY A 63 6.42 1.71 14.60
C GLY A 63 7.46 2.72 14.09
N GLN A 64 7.84 2.71 12.81
CA GLN A 64 8.73 3.72 12.25
C GLN A 64 7.99 5.04 12.08
N ARG A 65 8.54 6.11 12.69
CA ARG A 65 8.10 7.48 12.45
C ARG A 65 8.56 7.93 11.07
N MET A 66 7.68 8.64 10.36
CA MET A 66 7.95 9.27 9.07
C MET A 66 7.29 10.64 9.07
N ASP A 67 7.92 11.61 8.42
CA ASP A 67 7.27 12.88 8.10
C ASP A 67 6.79 12.85 6.64
N VAL A 68 5.59 13.37 6.39
CA VAL A 68 4.96 13.36 5.05
C VAL A 68 5.80 14.15 4.04
N GLU A 69 6.55 15.14 4.53
CA GLU A 69 7.46 15.97 3.73
C GLU A 69 8.63 15.18 3.13
N ASP A 70 8.98 14.03 3.70
CA ASP A 70 10.03 13.15 3.18
C ASP A 70 9.63 12.48 1.85
N GLY A 71 8.34 12.51 1.50
CA GLY A 71 7.83 11.99 0.24
C GLY A 71 7.69 10.46 0.20
N ALA A 72 7.85 9.88 -1.00
CA ALA A 72 7.72 8.45 -1.21
C ALA A 72 8.85 7.70 -0.49
N TYR A 73 8.51 6.62 0.21
CA TYR A 73 9.48 5.82 0.95
C TYR A 73 9.03 4.37 1.03
N SER A 74 9.95 3.42 0.88
CA SER A 74 9.66 2.00 1.07
C SER A 74 10.79 1.32 1.83
N ALA A 75 10.50 0.82 3.03
CA ALA A 75 11.47 0.08 3.85
C ALA A 75 11.58 -1.41 3.51
N GLU A 76 10.72 -1.92 2.62
CA GLU A 76 10.67 -3.32 2.14
C GLU A 76 10.71 -4.40 3.23
N TRP A 77 10.29 -4.05 4.44
CA TRP A 77 10.48 -4.82 5.67
C TRP A 77 9.71 -6.13 5.75
N TRP A 78 8.72 -6.31 4.87
CA TRP A 78 7.86 -7.48 4.82
C TRP A 78 8.36 -8.57 3.88
N ARG A 79 9.50 -8.33 3.23
CA ARG A 79 10.17 -9.32 2.40
C ARG A 79 10.98 -10.27 3.26
#